data_AF-A0A1G2RJ74-F1
#
_entry.id   AF-A0A1G2RJ74-F1
#
_cell.length_a   1.000
_cell.length_b   1.000
_cell.length_c   1.000
_cell.angle_alpha   90.00
_cell.angle_beta   90.00
_cell.angle_gamma   90.00
#
_symmetry.space_group_name_H-M   'P 1'
#
loop_
_entity.id
_entity.type
_entity.pdbx_description
1 polymer ?
#
loop_
_entity_poly.entity_id
_entity_poly.type
_entity_poly.pdbx_seq_one_letter_code
_entity_poly.pdbx_strand_id
1 'polypeptide(L)'
;MKKTKKTAAKKEKPDDSPIQEVVNHYFSTKGLSIEQIKKDAKKKKIIYSRFVRPAKQLIDLAGSVKNAKEAITKVAEWAQSRNLDYAIETVFKKWLELDRLKPKEVVKKPFYRNNPMVWSETKKKWFVVTPEGEWLEFADKESMMEWRIVK
;
A
#
# COMPACT_ATOMS: atom_id res chain seq x y z
N MET A 1 11.01 -19.27 53.04
CA MET A 1 10.19 -19.64 51.87
C MET A 1 10.09 -18.45 50.92
N LYS A 2 10.87 -18.41 49.84
CA LYS A 2 10.72 -17.37 48.78
C LYS A 2 10.00 -18.02 47.60
N LYS A 3 8.74 -17.65 47.38
CA LYS A 3 7.94 -18.09 46.22
C LYS A 3 8.49 -17.39 44.98
N THR A 4 9.31 -18.08 44.19
CA THR A 4 9.70 -17.65 42.85
C THR A 4 8.47 -17.69 41.94
N LYS A 5 8.05 -16.52 41.46
CA LYS A 5 7.01 -16.33 40.45
C LYS A 5 7.38 -17.13 39.20
N LYS A 6 6.55 -18.11 38.81
CA LYS A 6 6.57 -18.74 37.49
C LYS A 6 6.41 -17.66 36.43
N THR A 7 7.46 -17.43 35.65
CA THR A 7 7.41 -16.67 34.40
C THR A 7 6.44 -17.36 33.45
N ALA A 8 5.43 -16.64 32.98
CA ALA A 8 4.46 -17.13 32.01
C ALA A 8 5.19 -17.56 30.74
N ALA A 9 5.06 -18.84 30.39
CA ALA A 9 5.57 -19.40 29.14
C ALA A 9 4.99 -18.60 27.97
N LYS A 10 5.86 -17.97 27.18
CA LYS A 10 5.50 -17.42 25.86
C LYS A 10 4.93 -18.60 25.06
N LYS A 11 3.63 -18.56 24.76
CA LYS A 11 2.99 -19.50 23.83
C LYS A 11 3.74 -19.40 22.50
N GLU A 12 4.45 -20.47 22.13
CA GLU A 12 4.95 -20.67 20.78
C GLU A 12 3.75 -20.54 19.84
N LYS A 13 3.87 -19.65 18.85
CA LYS A 13 2.85 -19.56 17.80
C LYS A 13 2.92 -20.88 17.03
N PRO A 14 1.78 -21.51 16.70
CA PRO A 14 1.80 -22.66 15.80
C PRO A 14 2.50 -22.23 14.50
N ASP A 15 3.41 -23.07 14.00
CA ASP A 15 4.04 -22.87 12.69
C ASP A 15 2.93 -22.76 11.64
N ASP A 16 2.70 -21.54 11.15
CA ASP A 16 1.79 -21.31 10.05
C ASP A 16 2.37 -22.02 8.81
N SER A 17 1.53 -22.67 8.01
CA SER A 17 1.99 -23.27 6.75
C SER A 17 2.60 -22.19 5.84
N PRO A 18 3.64 -22.51 5.03
CA PRO A 18 4.18 -21.59 4.02
C PRO A 18 3.12 -20.87 3.18
N ILE A 19 2.05 -21.59 2.83
CA ILE A 19 0.91 -21.03 2.07
C ILE A 19 0.12 -20.04 2.92
N GLN A 20 -0.13 -20.37 4.19
CA GLN A 20 -0.83 -19.49 5.11
C GLN A 20 -0.07 -18.19 5.33
N GLU A 21 1.24 -18.26 5.46
CA GLU A 21 2.08 -17.07 5.60
C GLU A 21 1.95 -16.10 4.41
N VAL A 22 1.94 -16.63 3.19
CA VAL A 22 1.79 -15.81 1.97
C VAL A 22 0.40 -15.20 1.86
N VAL A 23 -0.65 -15.97 2.15
CA VAL A 23 -2.04 -15.46 2.15
C VAL A 23 -2.24 -14.41 3.24
N ASN A 24 -1.72 -14.65 4.44
CA ASN A 24 -1.78 -13.70 5.55
C ASN A 24 -1.04 -12.41 5.19
N HIS A 25 0.13 -12.51 4.55
CA HIS A 25 0.88 -11.35 4.07
C HIS A 25 0.10 -10.56 3.01
N TYR A 26 -0.54 -11.24 2.05
CA TYR A 26 -1.42 -10.60 1.08
C TYR A 26 -2.52 -9.78 1.78
N PHE A 27 -3.23 -10.37 2.73
CA PHE A 27 -4.28 -9.66 3.46
C PHE A 27 -3.75 -8.56 4.38
N SER A 28 -2.55 -8.71 4.94
CA SER A 28 -1.93 -7.64 5.73
C SER A 28 -1.58 -6.44 4.86
N THR A 29 -1.16 -6.64 3.59
CA THR A 29 -0.99 -5.51 2.67
C THR A 29 -2.31 -4.78 2.39
N LYS A 30 -3.46 -5.47 2.48
CA LYS A 30 -4.80 -4.88 2.39
C LYS A 30 -5.27 -4.22 3.70
N GLY A 31 -4.43 -4.18 4.74
CA GLY A 31 -4.77 -3.60 6.05
C GLY A 31 -5.60 -4.50 6.96
N LEU A 32 -5.73 -5.81 6.65
CA LEU A 32 -6.46 -6.75 7.51
C LEU A 32 -5.51 -7.44 8.50
N SER A 33 -5.89 -7.45 9.77
CA SER A 33 -5.19 -8.22 10.80
C SER A 33 -5.57 -9.70 10.75
N ILE A 34 -4.71 -10.57 11.27
CA ILE A 34 -4.98 -12.04 11.36
C ILE A 34 -6.29 -12.32 12.10
N GLU A 35 -6.57 -11.58 13.17
CA GLU A 35 -7.81 -11.71 13.94
C GLU A 35 -9.04 -11.36 13.10
N GLN A 36 -8.92 -10.30 12.28
CA GLN A 36 -9.98 -9.85 11.39
C GLN A 36 -10.22 -10.86 10.27
N ILE A 37 -9.15 -11.39 9.66
CA ILE A 37 -9.23 -12.47 8.66
C ILE A 37 -9.98 -13.68 9.23
N LYS A 38 -9.64 -14.13 10.44
CA LYS A 38 -10.32 -15.26 11.11
C LYS A 38 -11.79 -14.98 11.36
N LYS A 39 -12.13 -13.76 11.82
CA LYS A 39 -13.51 -13.33 12.07
C LYS A 39 -14.32 -13.27 10.78
N ASP A 40 -13.74 -12.72 9.73
CA ASP A 40 -14.40 -12.56 8.43
C ASP A 40 -14.52 -13.89 7.67
N ALA A 41 -13.56 -14.79 7.81
CA ALA A 41 -13.66 -16.16 7.32
C ALA A 41 -14.80 -16.93 8.00
N LYS A 42 -14.95 -16.84 9.33
CA LYS A 42 -16.09 -17.42 10.06
C LYS A 42 -17.43 -16.86 9.59
N LYS A 43 -17.47 -15.56 9.26
CA LYS A 43 -18.64 -14.87 8.72
C LYS A 43 -18.84 -15.10 7.21
N LYS A 44 -18.02 -15.94 6.56
CA LYS A 44 -18.01 -16.21 5.11
C LYS A 44 -17.79 -14.96 4.23
N LYS A 45 -17.28 -13.87 4.80
CA LYS A 45 -16.92 -12.65 4.06
C LYS A 45 -15.62 -12.83 3.28
N ILE A 46 -14.71 -13.65 3.81
CA ILE A 46 -13.47 -14.05 3.14
C ILE A 46 -13.51 -15.56 2.93
N ILE A 47 -13.49 -16.00 1.67
CA ILE A 47 -13.37 -17.41 1.33
C ILE A 47 -11.88 -17.72 1.20
N TYR A 48 -11.25 -18.05 2.32
CA TYR A 48 -9.79 -18.26 2.41
C TYR A 48 -9.25 -19.28 1.40
N SER A 49 -10.02 -20.34 1.13
CA SER A 49 -9.64 -21.39 0.18
C SER A 49 -9.38 -20.87 -1.25
N ARG A 50 -9.98 -19.75 -1.65
CA ARG A 50 -9.73 -19.13 -2.97
C ARG A 50 -8.29 -18.64 -3.13
N PHE A 51 -7.63 -18.30 -2.03
CA PHE A 51 -6.27 -17.73 -2.04
C PHE A 51 -5.18 -18.80 -1.86
N VAL A 52 -5.55 -20.01 -1.45
CA VAL A 52 -4.61 -21.13 -1.20
C VAL A 52 -3.90 -21.55 -2.49
N ARG A 53 -4.65 -21.78 -3.58
CA ARG A 53 -4.08 -22.21 -4.86
C ARG A 53 -3.17 -21.13 -5.47
N PRO A 54 -3.60 -19.86 -5.60
CA PRO A 54 -2.73 -18.77 -6.07
C PRO A 54 -1.47 -18.62 -5.20
N ALA A 55 -1.59 -18.66 -3.87
CA ALA A 55 -0.43 -18.54 -2.99
C ALA A 55 0.57 -19.68 -3.18
N LYS A 56 0.09 -20.93 -3.33
CA LYS A 56 0.96 -22.08 -3.63
C LYS A 56 1.71 -21.86 -4.94
N GLN A 57 1.01 -21.51 -6.01
CA GLN A 57 1.62 -21.24 -7.32
C GLN A 57 2.64 -20.10 -7.26
N LEU A 58 2.40 -19.09 -6.42
CA LEU A 58 3.32 -17.98 -6.25
C LEU A 58 4.60 -18.40 -5.52
N ILE A 59 4.50 -19.26 -4.51
CA ILE A 59 5.67 -19.81 -3.82
C ILE A 59 6.51 -20.63 -4.80
N ASP A 60 5.86 -21.49 -5.60
CA ASP A 60 6.53 -22.33 -6.59
C ASP A 60 7.24 -21.46 -7.64
N LEU A 61 6.61 -20.39 -8.13
CA LEU A 61 7.19 -19.46 -9.09
C LEU A 61 8.33 -18.61 -8.50
N ALA A 62 8.19 -18.16 -7.26
CA ALA A 62 9.16 -17.31 -6.58
C ALA A 62 10.37 -18.08 -6.03
N GLY A 63 10.27 -19.40 -5.93
CA GLY A 63 11.27 -20.31 -5.36
C GLY A 63 11.38 -20.24 -3.83
N SER A 64 10.72 -19.29 -3.17
CA SER A 64 10.68 -19.20 -1.71
C SER A 64 9.49 -18.38 -1.20
N VAL A 65 9.09 -18.63 0.05
CA VAL A 65 8.07 -17.85 0.76
C VAL A 65 8.47 -16.38 0.87
N LYS A 66 9.76 -16.11 1.12
CA LYS A 66 10.29 -14.75 1.26
C LYS A 66 10.10 -13.96 -0.04
N ASN A 67 10.54 -14.53 -1.17
CA ASN A 67 10.42 -13.89 -2.48
C ASN A 67 8.95 -13.67 -2.88
N ALA A 68 8.07 -14.63 -2.57
CA ALA A 68 6.63 -14.49 -2.80
C ALA A 68 6.03 -13.30 -2.03
N LYS A 69 6.40 -13.14 -0.76
CA LYS A 69 5.96 -11.99 0.08
C LYS A 69 6.50 -10.67 -0.47
N GLU A 70 7.76 -10.62 -0.89
CA GLU A 70 8.37 -9.42 -1.49
C GLU A 70 7.68 -9.03 -2.80
N ALA A 71 7.38 -9.99 -3.67
CA ALA A 71 6.64 -9.74 -4.91
C ALA A 71 5.24 -9.18 -4.65
N ILE A 72 4.53 -9.73 -3.65
CA ILE A 72 3.24 -9.18 -3.20
C ILE A 72 3.40 -7.75 -2.70
N THR A 73 4.41 -7.46 -1.88
CA THR A 73 4.65 -6.11 -1.36
C THR A 73 4.88 -5.10 -2.48
N LYS A 74 5.76 -5.40 -3.44
CA LYS A 74 6.04 -4.51 -4.59
C LYS A 74 4.76 -4.18 -5.36
N VAL A 75 3.93 -5.19 -5.64
CA VAL A 75 2.66 -5.02 -6.36
C VAL A 75 1.64 -4.26 -5.51
N ALA A 76 1.57 -4.53 -4.21
CA ALA A 76 0.68 -3.84 -3.29
C ALA A 76 0.98 -2.35 -3.23
N GLU A 77 2.24 -1.97 -3.03
CA GLU A 77 2.66 -0.55 -2.99
C GLU A 77 2.37 0.16 -4.32
N TRP A 78 2.69 -0.49 -5.44
CA TRP A 78 2.39 0.02 -6.77
C TRP A 78 0.89 0.24 -6.99
N ALA A 79 0.05 -0.73 -6.62
CA ALA A 79 -1.40 -0.66 -6.79
C ALA A 79 -2.03 0.37 -5.86
N GLN A 80 -1.64 0.41 -4.59
CA GLN A 80 -2.14 1.35 -3.59
C GLN A 80 -1.82 2.80 -3.96
N SER A 81 -0.60 3.07 -4.44
CA SER A 81 -0.20 4.41 -4.91
C SER A 81 -1.02 4.91 -6.12
N ARG A 82 -1.72 4.01 -6.81
CA ARG A 82 -2.56 4.30 -7.98
C ARG A 82 -4.05 4.09 -7.70
N ASN A 83 -4.42 3.80 -6.45
CA ASN A 83 -5.78 3.46 -6.04
C ASN A 83 -6.40 2.32 -6.88
N LEU A 84 -5.59 1.33 -7.25
CA LEU A 84 -6.02 0.15 -7.99
C LEU A 84 -6.27 -1.02 -7.03
N ASP A 85 -7.30 -1.82 -7.32
CA ASP A 85 -7.46 -3.11 -6.67
C ASP A 85 -6.44 -4.13 -7.21
N TYR A 86 -6.09 -5.10 -6.38
CA TYR A 86 -5.12 -6.14 -6.71
C TYR A 86 -5.41 -7.45 -5.99
N ALA A 87 -5.18 -8.55 -6.68
CA ALA A 87 -5.24 -9.91 -6.14
C ALA A 87 -3.85 -10.55 -6.17
N ILE A 88 -3.70 -11.74 -5.60
CA ILE A 88 -2.45 -12.51 -5.74
C ILE A 88 -2.16 -12.75 -7.24
N GLU A 89 -3.20 -12.91 -8.05
CA GLU A 89 -3.10 -13.07 -9.50
C GLU A 89 -2.53 -11.84 -10.21
N THR A 90 -2.68 -10.65 -9.64
CA THR A 90 -2.05 -9.44 -10.17
C THR A 90 -0.52 -9.56 -10.14
N VAL A 91 0.03 -10.30 -9.16
CA VAL A 91 1.48 -10.57 -9.07
C VAL A 91 1.96 -11.42 -10.25
N PHE A 92 1.20 -12.45 -10.65
CA PHE A 92 1.52 -13.24 -11.84
C PHE A 92 1.49 -12.39 -13.11
N LYS A 93 0.46 -11.55 -13.27
CA LYS A 93 0.32 -10.67 -14.43
C LYS A 93 1.44 -9.64 -14.54
N LYS A 94 2.04 -9.27 -13.41
CA LYS A 94 3.14 -8.29 -13.33
C LYS A 94 4.50 -8.93 -13.12
N TRP A 95 4.62 -10.25 -13.19
CA TRP A 95 5.83 -10.97 -12.82
C TRP A 95 7.09 -10.47 -13.54
N LEU A 96 7.01 -10.34 -14.87
CA LEU A 96 8.13 -9.86 -15.71
C LEU A 96 8.41 -8.36 -15.54
N GLU A 97 7.49 -7.61 -14.93
CA GLU A 97 7.59 -6.16 -14.72
C GLU A 97 7.91 -5.79 -13.27
N LEU A 98 8.10 -6.76 -12.36
CA LEU A 98 8.21 -6.53 -10.92
C LEU A 98 9.28 -5.50 -10.55
N ASP A 99 10.42 -5.50 -11.23
CA ASP A 99 11.52 -4.57 -10.95
C ASP A 99 11.29 -3.16 -11.52
N ARG A 100 10.33 -3.02 -12.43
CA ARG A 100 9.90 -1.72 -12.99
C ARG A 100 8.72 -1.13 -12.22
N LEU A 101 8.04 -1.91 -11.38
CA LEU A 101 6.95 -1.40 -10.56
C LEU A 101 7.51 -0.44 -9.51
N LYS A 102 7.21 0.84 -9.69
CA LYS A 102 7.46 1.87 -8.70
C LYS A 102 6.15 2.46 -8.21
N PRO A 103 5.99 2.69 -6.89
CA PRO A 103 4.91 3.50 -6.38
C PRO A 103 4.84 4.84 -7.13
N LYS A 104 3.62 5.32 -7.39
CA LYS A 104 3.43 6.65 -7.97
C LYS A 104 4.04 7.66 -7.01
N GLU A 105 4.93 8.50 -7.53
CA GLU A 105 5.55 9.54 -6.73
C GLU A 105 4.47 10.47 -6.19
N VAL A 106 4.57 10.76 -4.90
CA VAL A 106 3.65 11.65 -4.20
C VAL A 106 4.03 13.09 -4.58
N VAL A 107 3.51 13.55 -5.72
CA VAL A 107 3.71 14.92 -6.18
C VAL A 107 2.82 15.83 -5.34
N LYS A 108 3.44 16.62 -4.45
CA LYS A 108 2.74 17.71 -3.78
C LYS A 108 2.43 18.78 -4.81
N LYS A 109 1.15 19.13 -4.93
CA LYS A 109 0.74 20.25 -5.77
C LYS A 109 0.58 21.49 -4.88
N PRO A 110 1.08 22.65 -5.30
CA PRO A 110 0.93 23.89 -4.55
C PRO A 110 -0.48 24.45 -4.74
N PHE A 111 -1.04 24.98 -3.66
CA PHE A 111 -2.34 25.63 -3.60
C PHE A 111 -2.22 26.96 -2.86
N TYR A 112 -3.06 27.91 -3.21
CA TYR A 112 -3.26 29.15 -2.46
C TYR A 112 -4.75 29.40 -2.30
N ARG A 113 -5.23 29.57 -1.06
CA ARG A 113 -6.66 29.76 -0.75
C ARG A 113 -7.57 28.74 -1.44
N ASN A 114 -7.22 27.45 -1.37
CA ASN A 114 -7.90 26.33 -2.06
C ASN A 114 -7.79 26.30 -3.60
N ASN A 115 -7.13 27.26 -4.24
CA ASN A 115 -6.94 27.29 -5.69
C ASN A 115 -5.60 26.70 -6.10
N PRO A 116 -5.52 25.88 -7.16
CA PRO A 116 -4.27 25.28 -7.61
C PRO A 116 -3.30 26.34 -8.14
N MET A 117 -2.01 26.12 -7.90
CA MET A 117 -0.95 26.99 -8.39
C MET A 117 -0.07 26.29 -9.43
N VAL A 118 0.45 27.07 -10.38
CA VAL A 118 1.32 26.61 -11.47
C VAL A 118 2.55 27.51 -11.52
N TRP A 119 3.73 26.90 -11.57
CA TRP A 119 4.99 27.62 -11.81
C TRP A 119 5.17 27.83 -13.31
N SER A 120 5.42 29.06 -13.73
CA SER A 120 5.83 29.37 -15.11
C SER A 120 7.34 29.49 -15.17
N GLU A 121 8.01 28.56 -15.86
CA GLU A 121 9.45 28.62 -16.07
C GLU A 121 9.86 29.85 -16.90
N THR A 122 9.07 30.21 -17.92
CA THR A 122 9.33 31.35 -18.80
C THR A 122 9.29 32.67 -18.05
N LYS A 123 8.32 32.84 -17.14
CA LYS A 123 8.15 34.07 -16.35
C LYS A 123 8.86 34.03 -15.00
N LYS A 124 9.35 32.85 -14.57
CA LYS A 124 9.91 32.56 -13.24
C LYS A 124 9.00 33.02 -12.10
N LYS A 125 7.70 32.76 -12.22
CA LYS A 125 6.66 33.18 -11.26
C LYS A 125 5.59 32.11 -11.07
N TRP A 126 4.94 32.16 -9.91
CA TRP A 126 3.76 31.36 -9.59
C TRP A 126 2.48 32.05 -10.09
N PHE A 127 1.57 31.25 -10.62
CA PHE A 127 0.22 31.67 -11.00
C PHE A 127 -0.81 30.84 -10.24
N VAL A 128 -1.85 31.49 -9.75
CA VAL A 128 -3.02 30.86 -9.14
C VAL A 128 -4.09 30.73 -10.22
N VAL A 129 -4.62 29.52 -10.41
CA VAL A 129 -5.71 29.27 -11.35
C VAL A 129 -7.02 29.31 -10.58
N THR A 130 -7.89 30.26 -10.90
CA THR A 130 -9.21 30.37 -10.26
C THR A 130 -10.17 29.29 -10.75
N PRO A 131 -11.28 29.01 -10.03
CA PRO A 131 -12.32 28.09 -10.50
C PRO A 131 -12.93 28.48 -11.85
N GLU A 132 -12.92 29.78 -12.16
CA GLU A 132 -13.39 30.36 -13.43
C GLU A 132 -12.38 30.21 -14.58
N GLY A 133 -11.17 29.69 -14.30
CA GLY A 133 -10.12 29.45 -15.28
C GLY A 133 -9.17 30.63 -15.52
N GLU A 134 -9.25 31.68 -14.71
CA GLU A 134 -8.35 32.84 -14.80
C GLU A 134 -6.98 32.52 -14.18
N TRP A 135 -5.93 33.13 -14.73
CA TRP A 135 -4.56 32.98 -14.25
C TRP A 135 -4.10 34.26 -13.57
N LEU A 136 -4.05 34.24 -12.24
CA LEU A 136 -3.63 35.39 -11.44
C LEU A 136 -2.17 35.20 -10.99
N GLU A 137 -1.34 36.22 -11.19
CA GLU A 137 0.03 36.18 -10.67
C GLU A 137 0.02 36.14 -9.13
N PHE A 138 0.78 35.23 -8.55
CA PHE A 138 0.90 35.12 -7.10
C PHE A 138 1.78 36.26 -6.55
N ALA A 139 1.20 37.12 -5.71
CA ALA A 139 1.87 38.29 -5.12
C ALA A 139 1.87 38.28 -3.58
N ASP A 140 1.63 37.13 -2.95
CA ASP A 140 1.58 36.98 -1.49
C ASP A 140 2.86 36.29 -0.96
N LYS A 141 2.97 36.12 0.35
CA LYS A 141 4.10 35.44 1.00
C LYS A 141 4.07 33.94 0.73
N GLU A 142 5.25 33.36 0.54
CA GLU A 142 5.42 31.90 0.35
C GLU A 142 4.83 31.07 1.50
N SER A 143 4.79 31.62 2.74
CA SER A 143 4.14 30.97 3.89
C SER A 143 2.64 30.71 3.71
N MET A 144 2.01 31.40 2.76
CA MET A 144 0.59 31.23 2.44
C MET A 144 0.35 30.13 1.39
N MET A 145 1.42 29.56 0.82
CA MET A 145 1.32 28.45 -0.12
C MET A 145 1.14 27.13 0.65
N GLU A 146 0.12 26.39 0.26
CA GLU A 146 -0.18 25.08 0.83
C GLU A 146 0.20 23.98 -0.14
N TRP A 147 1.11 23.11 0.27
CA TRP A 147 1.51 21.95 -0.51
C TRP A 147 0.62 20.76 -0.17
N ARG A 148 -0.34 20.44 -1.02
CA ARG A 148 -1.31 19.38 -0.81
C ARG A 148 -0.96 18.14 -1.63
N ILE A 149 -1.19 16.97 -1.05
CA ILE A 149 -1.13 15.69 -1.77
C ILE A 149 -2.48 15.50 -2.45
N VAL A 150 -2.52 15.61 -3.78
CA VAL A 150 -3.71 15.29 -4.57
C VAL A 150 -3.64 13.81 -4.90
N LYS A 151 -4.51 13.01 -4.27
CA LYS A 151 -4.60 11.56 -4.51
C LYS A 151 -5.28 11.27 -5.85
#